data_AF-A0A937NSE3-F1
#
_entry.id   AF-A0A937NSE3-F1
#
_cell.length_a   1.000
_cell.length_b   1.000
_cell.length_c   1.000
_cell.angle_alpha   90.00
_cell.angle_beta   90.00
_cell.angle_gamma   90.00
#
_symmetry.space_group_name_H-M   'P 1'
#
loop_
_entity.id
_entity.type
_entity.pdbx_description
1 polymer ?
#
loop_
_entity_poly.entity_id
_entity_poly.type
_entity_poly.pdbx_seq_one_letter_code
_entity_poly.pdbx_strand_id
1 'polypeptide(L)'
;MQSFTSETEDRRRGAVLGMVLVVVVLVSVLGGGLLYYTASVAAEVGRQVSAAQAFWTAEAGLQSLLAIGRAAQKPLEEIDLVKNGWAGSVLRGNYTVTYTVLPGGSPFANRLRLYHIESHGEAAGGQEVVVEVNADLPTFNQYMMFSNIGVTPDDQPVYFGDGDTIAGPVYANDQLNIWHDHPQNPIFVFPSPLGDEWLIMSAADSVNMHAGDLTVFEDDGSMYPDGQPQSRLRLDQPEVSIDPIQEFFDDSKSAAQSGSPLSNLSGNYDMTFHDDGSVVYEQRGGSEGPKTNTIEEFGGAIYVNGDVYISGVVDGDLTLVVEHGIHIDGDVVYESAQSPDPWTGGFDADTVDDFLTLLTPEYVRLESQPGSKADGRTMHASIYVTEDNPGDYYGLCAADWDRNIGKPKLNLFGGVTQYRRGLLARPPNVTASGTSPQPFGYGKNFFYDERMASRAGPYTSYLVSGWEYR
;
A
#
# COMPACT_ATOMS: atom_id res chain seq x y z
N MET A 1 109.15 -22.97 12.11
CA MET A 1 108.15 -22.67 11.06
C MET A 1 106.74 -23.10 11.51
N GLN A 2 106.31 -22.71 12.72
CA GLN A 2 105.01 -23.09 13.34
C GLN A 2 104.31 -21.91 14.05
N SER A 3 104.83 -20.69 13.90
CA SER A 3 104.38 -19.50 14.65
C SER A 3 103.50 -18.54 13.85
N PHE A 4 103.25 -18.80 12.56
CA PHE A 4 102.47 -17.90 11.68
C PHE A 4 101.03 -18.39 11.41
N THR A 5 100.65 -19.56 11.92
CA THR A 5 99.30 -20.13 11.74
C THR A 5 98.30 -19.73 12.81
N SER A 6 98.71 -19.29 14.02
CA SER A 6 97.74 -18.94 15.07
C SER A 6 97.13 -17.53 14.88
N GLU A 7 97.88 -16.58 14.33
CA GLU A 7 97.40 -15.21 14.15
C GLU A 7 96.30 -15.10 13.05
N THR A 8 96.32 -16.01 12.08
CA THR A 8 95.27 -16.10 11.05
C THR A 8 94.02 -16.83 11.55
N GLU A 9 94.14 -17.75 12.51
CA GLU A 9 93.00 -18.37 13.18
C GLU A 9 92.25 -17.38 14.08
N ASP A 10 92.96 -16.55 14.84
CA ASP A 10 92.33 -15.54 15.71
C ASP A 10 91.62 -14.44 14.91
N ARG A 11 92.19 -14.00 13.77
CA ARG A 11 91.50 -13.08 12.85
C ARG A 11 90.25 -13.69 12.22
N ARG A 12 90.27 -15.00 11.90
CA ARG A 12 89.08 -15.72 11.42
C ARG A 12 88.00 -15.84 12.49
N ARG A 13 88.37 -16.14 13.75
CA ARG A 13 87.42 -16.21 14.88
C ARG A 13 86.80 -14.86 15.20
N GLY A 14 87.59 -13.78 15.16
CA GLY A 14 87.08 -12.40 15.32
C GLY A 14 86.13 -11.99 14.19
N ALA A 15 86.43 -12.35 12.94
CA ALA A 15 85.56 -12.08 11.80
C ALA A 15 84.24 -12.88 11.85
N VAL A 16 84.28 -14.15 12.27
CA VAL A 16 83.07 -14.98 12.45
C VAL A 16 82.17 -14.41 13.55
N LEU A 17 82.73 -14.00 14.69
CA LEU A 17 81.94 -13.39 15.76
C LEU A 17 81.28 -12.09 15.31
N GLY A 18 82.02 -11.21 14.61
CA GLY A 18 81.47 -9.98 14.05
C GLY A 18 80.32 -10.24 13.07
N MET A 19 80.46 -11.24 12.19
CA MET A 19 79.41 -11.63 11.25
C MET A 19 78.16 -12.18 11.96
N VAL A 20 78.33 -13.04 12.97
CA VAL A 20 77.22 -13.55 13.78
C VAL A 20 76.47 -12.43 14.48
N LEU A 21 77.20 -11.45 15.05
CA LEU A 21 76.60 -10.31 15.74
C LEU A 21 75.77 -9.44 14.78
N VAL A 22 76.28 -9.19 13.57
CA VAL A 22 75.53 -8.49 12.51
C VAL A 22 74.28 -9.26 12.10
N VAL A 23 74.37 -10.58 11.93
CA VAL A 23 73.21 -11.44 11.60
C VAL A 23 72.17 -11.40 12.72
N VAL A 24 72.58 -11.49 13.99
CA VAL A 24 71.66 -11.42 15.15
C VAL A 24 70.94 -10.08 15.20
N VAL A 25 71.66 -8.96 14.96
CA VAL A 25 71.05 -7.62 14.90
C VAL A 25 70.06 -7.52 13.74
N LEU A 26 70.41 -7.98 12.54
CA LEU A 26 69.51 -7.97 11.39
C LEU A 26 68.25 -8.81 11.62
N VAL A 27 68.40 -10.03 12.17
CA VAL A 27 67.28 -10.89 12.52
C VAL A 27 66.40 -10.25 13.60
N SER A 28 66.99 -9.56 14.58
CA SER A 28 66.24 -8.85 15.62
C SER A 28 65.44 -7.68 15.06
N VAL A 29 66.03 -6.89 14.14
CA VAL A 29 65.33 -5.78 13.47
C VAL A 29 64.20 -6.31 12.59
N LEU A 30 64.44 -7.36 11.81
CA LEU A 30 63.42 -8.01 10.99
C LEU A 30 62.29 -8.61 11.84
N GLY A 31 62.63 -9.27 12.95
CA GLY A 31 61.67 -9.82 13.89
C GLY A 31 60.80 -8.74 14.54
N GLY A 32 61.41 -7.63 14.97
CA GLY A 32 60.68 -6.47 15.48
C GLY A 32 59.75 -5.84 14.44
N GLY A 33 60.22 -5.71 13.19
CA GLY A 33 59.42 -5.21 12.06
C GLY A 33 58.22 -6.10 11.74
N LEU A 34 58.40 -7.42 11.74
CA LEU A 34 57.31 -8.39 11.53
C LEU A 34 56.28 -8.34 12.66
N LEU A 35 56.71 -8.28 13.92
CA LEU A 35 55.79 -8.17 15.06
C LEU A 35 54.96 -6.88 14.99
N TYR A 36 55.61 -5.76 14.68
CA TYR A 36 54.92 -4.48 14.48
C TYR A 36 53.89 -4.56 13.34
N TYR A 37 54.29 -5.12 12.19
CA TYR A 37 53.38 -5.31 11.04
C TYR A 37 52.20 -6.23 11.38
N THR A 38 52.43 -7.33 12.09
CA THR A 38 51.33 -8.23 12.52
C THR A 38 50.38 -7.55 13.50
N ALA A 39 50.89 -6.71 14.40
CA ALA A 39 50.05 -5.95 15.33
C ALA A 39 49.21 -4.90 14.59
N SER A 40 49.77 -4.22 13.58
CA SER A 40 49.02 -3.25 12.79
C SER A 40 47.94 -3.92 11.94
N VAL A 41 48.25 -5.07 11.33
CA VAL A 41 47.26 -5.86 10.56
C VAL A 41 46.17 -6.41 11.48
N ALA A 42 46.53 -6.92 12.67
CA ALA A 42 45.54 -7.42 13.63
C ALA A 42 44.61 -6.30 14.13
N ALA A 43 45.15 -5.10 14.37
CA ALA A 43 44.35 -3.93 14.73
C ALA A 43 43.41 -3.50 13.59
N GLU A 44 43.88 -3.53 12.34
CA GLU A 44 43.08 -3.23 11.16
C GLU A 44 41.96 -4.25 10.96
N VAL A 45 42.26 -5.55 11.04
CA VAL A 45 41.25 -6.61 10.99
C VAL A 45 40.25 -6.47 12.14
N GLY A 46 40.70 -6.11 13.35
CA GLY A 46 39.83 -5.83 14.48
C GLY A 46 38.85 -4.69 14.21
N ARG A 47 39.31 -3.61 13.57
CA ARG A 47 38.44 -2.49 13.13
C ARG A 47 37.43 -2.94 12.09
N GLN A 48 37.86 -3.68 11.06
CA GLN A 48 36.98 -4.17 10.01
C GLN A 48 35.90 -5.11 10.56
N VAL A 49 36.28 -6.02 11.45
CA VAL A 49 35.32 -6.91 12.13
C VAL A 49 34.35 -6.12 13.01
N SER A 50 34.83 -5.10 13.73
CA SER A 50 33.97 -4.25 14.57
C SER A 50 33.00 -3.41 13.73
N ALA A 51 33.47 -2.85 12.61
CA ALA A 51 32.64 -2.11 11.67
C ALA A 51 31.57 -2.99 11.02
N ALA A 52 31.93 -4.21 10.59
CA ALA A 52 30.95 -5.16 10.08
C ALA A 52 29.93 -5.54 11.16
N GLN A 53 30.34 -5.74 12.41
CA GLN A 53 29.42 -6.03 13.52
C GLN A 53 28.47 -4.86 13.81
N ALA A 54 28.97 -3.63 13.79
CA ALA A 54 28.19 -2.42 13.96
C ALA A 54 27.15 -2.29 12.84
N PHE A 55 27.56 -2.55 11.59
CA PHE A 55 26.67 -2.59 10.42
C PHE A 55 25.52 -3.58 10.58
N TRP A 56 25.82 -4.86 10.88
CA TRP A 56 24.78 -5.87 11.10
C TRP A 56 23.86 -5.54 12.27
N THR A 57 24.39 -4.84 13.28
CA THR A 57 23.60 -4.38 14.43
C THR A 57 22.64 -3.26 14.05
N ALA A 58 23.10 -2.29 13.24
CA ALA A 58 22.26 -1.25 12.67
C ALA A 58 21.17 -1.83 11.76
N GLU A 59 21.52 -2.75 10.87
CA GLU A 59 20.57 -3.41 9.98
C GLU A 59 19.50 -4.19 10.77
N ALA A 60 19.90 -4.91 11.83
CA ALA A 60 18.95 -5.60 12.70
C ALA A 60 17.95 -4.64 13.36
N GLY A 61 18.40 -3.45 13.76
CA GLY A 61 17.52 -2.41 14.31
C GLY A 61 16.49 -1.93 13.29
N LEU A 62 16.95 -1.63 12.08
CA LEU A 62 16.09 -1.21 10.97
C LEU A 62 15.05 -2.30 10.63
N GLN A 63 15.49 -3.55 10.44
CA GLN A 63 14.61 -4.68 10.16
C GLN A 63 13.59 -4.90 11.28
N SER A 64 14.00 -4.71 12.54
CA SER A 64 13.09 -4.79 13.68
C SER A 64 12.04 -3.68 13.64
N LEU A 65 12.40 -2.43 13.32
CA LEU A 65 11.44 -1.33 13.21
C LEU A 65 10.44 -1.59 12.06
N LEU A 66 10.93 -2.00 10.89
CA LEU A 66 10.09 -2.34 9.75
C LEU A 66 9.16 -3.52 10.05
N ALA A 67 9.64 -4.54 10.76
CA ALA A 67 8.83 -5.66 11.20
C ALA A 67 7.73 -5.23 12.18
N ILE A 68 8.04 -4.32 13.12
CA ILE A 68 7.03 -3.74 14.03
C ILE A 68 6.00 -2.95 13.23
N GLY A 69 6.44 -2.11 12.29
CA GLY A 69 5.55 -1.38 11.39
C GLY A 69 4.61 -2.33 10.64
N ARG A 70 5.15 -3.36 9.99
CA ARG A 70 4.37 -4.37 9.27
C ARG A 70 3.41 -5.14 10.15
N ALA A 71 3.81 -5.46 11.38
CA ALA A 71 2.93 -6.15 12.33
C ALA A 71 1.80 -5.25 12.85
N ALA A 72 2.06 -3.95 13.01
CA ALA A 72 1.07 -3.00 13.50
C ALA A 72 0.14 -2.45 12.41
N GLN A 73 0.55 -2.49 11.14
CA GLN A 73 -0.20 -1.98 9.97
C GLN A 73 -0.67 -0.54 10.12
N LYS A 74 0.13 0.26 10.83
CA LYS A 74 -0.13 1.67 11.12
C LYS A 74 1.11 2.49 10.81
N PRO A 75 0.97 3.79 10.49
CA PRO A 75 2.06 4.75 10.42
C PRO A 75 2.96 4.66 11.66
N LEU A 76 4.27 4.81 11.47
CA LEU A 76 5.25 4.60 12.57
C LEU A 76 5.02 5.58 13.73
N GLU A 77 4.49 6.77 13.47
CA GLU A 77 4.13 7.79 14.46
C GLU A 77 2.90 7.44 15.31
N GLU A 78 2.05 6.54 14.83
CA GLU A 78 0.87 6.06 15.55
C GLU A 78 1.16 4.81 16.39
N ILE A 79 2.32 4.18 16.19
CA ILE A 79 2.72 3.01 16.95
C ILE A 79 3.40 3.46 18.25
N ASP A 80 2.68 3.34 19.36
CA ASP A 80 3.17 3.72 20.70
C ASP A 80 4.55 3.16 21.07
N LEU A 81 4.85 1.95 20.58
CA LEU A 81 6.12 1.26 20.84
C LEU A 81 7.33 1.98 20.22
N VAL A 82 7.14 2.63 19.08
CA VAL A 82 8.25 3.19 18.27
C VAL A 82 8.13 4.69 18.03
N LYS A 83 7.04 5.34 18.46
CA LYS A 83 6.80 6.79 18.26
C LYS A 83 7.92 7.72 18.74
N ASN A 84 8.73 7.27 19.70
CA ASN A 84 9.86 8.02 20.26
C ASN A 84 11.23 7.42 19.87
N GLY A 85 11.27 6.65 18.79
CA GLY A 85 12.41 5.82 18.41
C GLY A 85 12.32 4.38 18.95
N TRP A 86 13.17 3.51 18.42
CA TRP A 86 13.24 2.09 18.75
C TRP A 86 14.67 1.72 19.15
N ALA A 87 14.84 0.94 20.22
CA ALA A 87 16.18 0.56 20.67
C ALA A 87 16.19 -0.90 21.11
N GLY A 88 17.33 -1.56 20.90
CA GLY A 88 17.48 -2.96 21.24
C GLY A 88 18.94 -3.40 21.28
N SER A 89 19.14 -4.68 21.59
CA SER A 89 20.46 -5.30 21.63
C SER A 89 20.46 -6.61 20.88
N VAL A 90 21.52 -6.85 20.12
CA VAL A 90 21.86 -8.16 19.57
C VAL A 90 23.05 -8.73 20.34
N LEU A 91 23.41 -10.00 20.10
CA LEU A 91 24.48 -10.68 20.86
C LEU A 91 25.82 -9.92 20.89
N ARG A 92 26.09 -9.06 19.91
CA ARG A 92 27.38 -8.36 19.72
C ARG A 92 27.30 -6.83 19.64
N GLY A 93 26.17 -6.24 20.03
CA GLY A 93 26.02 -4.79 19.94
C GLY A 93 24.63 -4.29 20.35
N ASN A 94 24.49 -2.98 20.41
CA ASN A 94 23.22 -2.30 20.65
C ASN A 94 22.88 -1.46 19.43
N TYR A 95 21.59 -1.25 19.19
CA TYR A 95 21.13 -0.31 18.17
C TYR A 95 20.12 0.69 18.73
N THR A 96 20.06 1.85 18.09
CA THR A 96 18.99 2.84 18.24
C THR A 96 18.53 3.28 16.87
N VAL A 97 17.22 3.27 16.65
CA VAL A 97 16.57 3.63 15.39
C VAL A 97 15.71 4.85 15.63
N THR A 98 15.88 5.84 14.78
CA THR A 98 15.05 7.04 14.70
C THR A 98 14.43 7.11 13.31
N TYR A 99 13.31 7.80 13.20
CA TYR A 99 12.73 8.12 11.90
C TYR A 99 12.22 9.54 11.88
N THR A 100 12.18 10.11 10.69
CA THR A 100 11.54 11.39 10.41
C THR A 100 10.57 11.21 9.26
N VAL A 101 9.34 11.70 9.43
CA VAL A 101 8.38 11.76 8.33
C VAL A 101 8.87 12.84 7.36
N LEU A 102 9.21 12.44 6.15
CA LEU A 102 9.58 13.37 5.10
C LEU A 102 8.31 14.08 4.60
N PRO A 103 8.34 15.41 4.40
CA PRO A 103 7.23 16.11 3.77
C PRO A 103 7.07 15.56 2.36
N GLY A 104 5.98 14.85 2.09
CA GLY A 104 5.74 14.29 0.78
C GLY A 104 5.75 15.40 -0.29
N GLY A 105 6.44 15.17 -1.42
CA GLY A 105 6.44 16.10 -2.56
C GLY A 105 5.11 16.14 -3.33
N SER A 106 4.13 15.32 -2.92
CA SER A 106 2.78 15.30 -3.47
C SER A 106 1.92 16.39 -2.81
N PRO A 107 0.96 17.01 -3.51
CA PRO A 107 -0.08 17.83 -2.88
C PRO A 107 -0.89 17.09 -1.80
N PHE A 108 -0.76 15.75 -1.72
CA PHE A 108 -1.23 14.89 -0.62
C PHE A 108 -0.12 14.56 0.36
N ALA A 109 0.75 15.53 0.68
CA ALA A 109 1.96 15.39 1.49
C ALA A 109 1.78 14.68 2.86
N ASN A 110 0.53 14.51 3.31
CA ASN A 110 0.19 13.81 4.53
C ASN A 110 -0.16 12.33 4.37
N ARG A 111 -0.37 11.81 3.15
CA ARG A 111 -1.01 10.50 2.94
C ARG A 111 -0.05 9.40 2.45
N LEU A 112 0.92 9.72 1.57
CA LEU A 112 2.06 8.81 1.34
C LEU A 112 3.09 9.15 2.42
N ARG A 113 3.10 8.38 3.52
CA ARG A 113 4.11 8.55 4.55
C ARG A 113 5.42 7.97 4.05
N LEU A 114 6.26 8.88 3.54
CA LEU A 114 7.67 8.62 3.29
C LEU A 114 8.43 8.84 4.61
N TYR A 115 9.11 7.81 5.07
CA TYR A 115 9.95 7.85 6.26
C TYR A 115 11.41 7.86 5.83
N HIS A 116 12.17 8.77 6.41
CA HIS A 116 13.61 8.63 6.48
C HIS A 116 13.95 7.98 7.82
N ILE A 117 14.52 6.78 7.77
CA ILE A 117 14.84 5.96 8.94
C ILE A 117 16.36 5.89 9.08
N GLU A 118 16.86 6.25 10.26
CA GLU A 118 18.27 6.16 10.63
C GLU A 118 18.43 5.10 11.72
N SER A 119 19.27 4.10 11.48
CA SER A 119 19.61 3.08 12.48
C SER A 119 21.08 3.16 12.85
N HIS A 120 21.36 3.51 14.09
CA HIS A 120 22.69 3.53 14.68
C HIS A 120 22.98 2.18 15.31
N GLY A 121 24.05 1.52 14.88
CA GLY A 121 24.53 0.27 15.45
C GLY A 121 25.89 0.46 16.11
N GLU A 122 26.01 0.08 17.39
CA GLU A 122 27.26 0.09 18.13
C GLU A 122 27.73 -1.34 18.39
N ALA A 123 28.89 -1.72 17.86
CA ALA A 123 29.52 -2.99 18.17
C ALA A 123 30.11 -2.98 19.59
N ALA A 124 30.28 -4.16 20.20
CA ALA A 124 30.89 -4.29 21.53
C ALA A 124 32.30 -3.66 21.68
N GLY A 125 32.99 -3.39 20.56
CA GLY A 125 34.27 -2.68 20.52
C GLY A 125 34.17 -1.15 20.50
N GLY A 126 32.96 -0.58 20.60
CA GLY A 126 32.71 0.87 20.55
C GLY A 126 32.73 1.48 19.14
N GLN A 127 32.77 0.65 18.11
CA GLN A 127 32.62 1.12 16.72
C GLN A 127 31.14 1.36 16.44
N GLU A 128 30.82 2.55 15.93
CA GLU A 128 29.48 2.93 15.51
C GLU A 128 29.39 2.95 13.98
N VAL A 129 28.23 2.56 13.44
CA VAL A 129 27.83 2.66 12.03
C VAL A 129 26.38 3.12 11.97
N VAL A 130 26.04 3.97 11.00
CA VAL A 130 24.66 4.42 10.73
C VAL A 130 24.20 3.85 9.40
N VAL A 131 22.99 3.29 9.38
CA VAL A 131 22.32 2.83 8.16
C VAL A 131 21.10 3.71 7.94
N GLU A 132 20.96 4.28 6.74
CA GLU A 132 19.87 5.16 6.38
C GLU A 132 19.00 4.51 5.31
N VAL A 133 17.68 4.53 5.50
CA VAL A 133 16.72 3.99 4.55
C VAL A 133 15.54 4.93 4.40
N ASN A 134 15.13 5.12 3.15
CA ASN A 134 13.83 5.69 2.85
C ASN A 134 12.83 4.54 2.72
N ALA A 135 11.77 4.59 3.53
CA ALA A 135 10.70 3.61 3.51
C ALA A 135 9.39 4.32 3.23
N ASP A 136 8.58 3.72 2.38
CA ASP A 136 7.24 4.20 2.07
C ASP A 136 6.24 3.24 2.71
N LEU A 137 5.26 3.81 3.42
CA LEU A 137 4.04 3.08 3.70
C LEU A 137 3.08 3.35 2.54
N PRO A 138 2.96 2.44 1.56
CA PRO A 138 1.93 2.58 0.55
C PRO A 138 0.57 2.50 1.25
N THR A 139 -0.12 3.62 1.38
CA THR A 139 -1.53 3.61 1.74
C THR A 139 -2.29 3.41 0.44
N PHE A 140 -2.79 2.20 0.21
CA PHE A 140 -3.18 1.81 -1.14
C PHE A 140 -4.47 2.52 -1.63
N ASN A 141 -5.32 3.06 -0.73
CA ASN A 141 -6.51 3.84 -1.07
C ASN A 141 -6.45 5.27 -0.51
N GLN A 142 -5.67 6.14 -1.16
CA GLN A 142 -5.68 7.58 -0.84
C GLN A 142 -6.83 8.34 -1.48
N TYR A 143 -7.51 7.68 -2.41
CA TYR A 143 -8.51 8.24 -3.27
C TYR A 143 -9.83 7.52 -3.01
N MET A 144 -10.94 8.25 -3.05
CA MET A 144 -12.24 7.62 -3.23
C MET A 144 -12.27 6.83 -4.53
N MET A 145 -11.62 7.37 -5.56
CA MET A 145 -11.45 6.71 -6.84
C MET A 145 -10.09 7.04 -7.44
N PHE A 146 -9.29 6.02 -7.67
CA PHE A 146 -8.13 6.03 -8.53
C PHE A 146 -8.39 5.12 -9.74
N SER A 147 -8.06 5.60 -10.94
CA SER A 147 -8.05 4.77 -12.15
C SER A 147 -6.81 5.01 -12.99
N ASN A 148 -6.10 3.96 -13.39
CA ASN A 148 -4.99 4.09 -14.33
C ASN A 148 -5.49 4.39 -15.75
N ILE A 149 -6.56 3.71 -16.19
CA ILE A 149 -7.19 3.89 -17.50
C ILE A 149 -8.68 4.21 -17.35
N GLY A 150 -9.14 5.26 -18.02
CA GLY A 150 -10.51 5.79 -17.94
C GLY A 150 -11.48 5.29 -19.01
N VAL A 151 -11.05 4.34 -19.85
CA VAL A 151 -11.82 3.79 -20.98
C VAL A 151 -12.05 2.28 -20.86
N THR A 152 -13.09 1.76 -21.50
CA THR A 152 -13.36 0.32 -21.65
C THR A 152 -12.30 -0.37 -22.54
N PRO A 153 -12.24 -1.71 -22.62
CA PRO A 153 -11.41 -2.41 -23.61
C PRO A 153 -11.68 -2.02 -25.07
N ASP A 154 -12.90 -1.60 -25.40
CA ASP A 154 -13.29 -1.07 -26.73
C ASP A 154 -13.10 0.45 -26.88
N ASP A 155 -12.20 1.06 -26.09
CA ASP A 155 -11.87 2.50 -26.07
C ASP A 155 -13.07 3.44 -25.85
N GLN A 156 -14.17 2.95 -25.25
CA GLN A 156 -15.29 3.81 -24.86
C GLN A 156 -14.98 4.52 -23.54
N PRO A 157 -15.18 5.84 -23.41
CA PRO A 157 -14.93 6.51 -22.14
C PRO A 157 -15.92 6.09 -21.05
N VAL A 158 -15.41 5.92 -19.82
CA VAL A 158 -16.21 5.58 -18.64
C VAL A 158 -16.50 6.84 -17.83
N TYR A 159 -17.74 7.31 -17.90
CA TYR A 159 -18.14 8.61 -17.39
C TYR A 159 -18.55 8.61 -15.90
N PHE A 160 -18.26 9.71 -15.22
CA PHE A 160 -19.07 10.19 -14.11
C PHE A 160 -20.37 10.75 -14.68
N GLY A 161 -21.48 10.11 -14.34
CA GLY A 161 -22.79 10.35 -14.92
C GLY A 161 -23.64 11.32 -14.11
N ASP A 162 -24.77 11.70 -14.69
CA ASP A 162 -25.74 12.53 -14.01
C ASP A 162 -26.20 11.92 -12.67
N GLY A 163 -26.28 12.71 -11.60
CA GLY A 163 -26.75 12.28 -10.28
C GLY A 163 -25.79 11.37 -9.52
N ASP A 164 -24.60 11.09 -10.08
CA ASP A 164 -23.49 10.52 -9.33
C ASP A 164 -23.07 11.49 -8.23
N THR A 165 -22.68 10.96 -7.09
CA THR A 165 -22.14 11.76 -5.97
C THR A 165 -20.85 11.13 -5.50
N ILE A 166 -19.81 11.96 -5.37
CA ILE A 166 -18.46 11.54 -5.00
C ILE A 166 -17.96 12.49 -3.92
N ALA A 167 -17.94 12.02 -2.69
CA ALA A 167 -17.40 12.69 -1.53
C ALA A 167 -16.01 12.12 -1.24
N GLY A 168 -14.99 12.68 -1.87
CA GLY A 168 -13.63 12.25 -1.63
C GLY A 168 -12.63 12.69 -2.71
N PRO A 169 -11.34 12.46 -2.45
CA PRO A 169 -10.29 12.71 -3.43
C PRO A 169 -10.41 11.77 -4.64
N VAL A 170 -10.18 12.28 -5.84
CA VAL A 170 -10.26 11.52 -7.11
C VAL A 170 -8.99 11.71 -7.91
N TYR A 171 -8.47 10.63 -8.49
CA TYR A 171 -7.29 10.64 -9.34
C TYR A 171 -7.50 9.78 -10.58
N ALA A 172 -7.07 10.27 -11.75
CA ALA A 172 -6.91 9.45 -12.94
C ALA A 172 -5.53 9.64 -13.57
N ASN A 173 -4.82 8.57 -13.93
CA ASN A 173 -3.64 8.72 -14.79
C ASN A 173 -4.04 9.07 -16.23
N ASP A 174 -5.27 8.73 -16.62
CA ASP A 174 -5.88 9.10 -17.89
C ASP A 174 -6.80 10.33 -17.75
N GLN A 175 -7.47 10.74 -18.82
CA GLN A 175 -8.48 11.78 -18.80
C GLN A 175 -9.66 11.43 -17.88
N LEU A 176 -10.10 12.40 -17.09
CA LEU A 176 -11.38 12.32 -16.40
C LEU A 176 -12.51 12.48 -17.43
N ASN A 177 -13.48 11.57 -17.38
CA ASN A 177 -14.64 11.59 -18.28
C ASN A 177 -15.88 12.05 -17.51
N ILE A 178 -16.46 13.20 -17.88
CA ILE A 178 -17.63 13.78 -17.22
C ILE A 178 -18.80 13.86 -18.21
N TRP A 179 -19.92 13.27 -17.82
CA TRP A 179 -21.17 13.42 -18.54
C TRP A 179 -21.96 14.57 -17.92
N HIS A 180 -22.30 15.57 -18.74
CA HIS A 180 -22.99 16.77 -18.28
C HIS A 180 -23.98 17.21 -19.37
N ASP A 181 -25.11 16.51 -19.44
CA ASP A 181 -26.20 16.80 -20.40
C ASP A 181 -27.58 16.90 -19.72
N HIS A 182 -27.62 16.83 -18.38
CA HIS A 182 -28.85 16.85 -17.59
C HIS A 182 -28.70 17.82 -16.40
N PRO A 183 -29.77 18.44 -15.88
CA PRO A 183 -29.71 19.33 -14.70
C PRO A 183 -29.19 18.67 -13.41
N GLN A 184 -28.94 17.36 -13.43
CA GLN A 184 -28.42 16.60 -12.29
C GLN A 184 -26.98 16.22 -12.60
N ASN A 185 -26.05 17.17 -12.65
CA ASN A 185 -24.64 16.89 -12.89
C ASN A 185 -24.06 15.93 -11.84
N PRO A 186 -22.95 15.23 -12.13
CA PRO A 186 -22.20 14.57 -11.07
C PRO A 186 -21.79 15.62 -10.02
N ILE A 187 -21.95 15.28 -8.75
CA ILE A 187 -21.64 16.17 -7.63
C ILE A 187 -20.38 15.65 -6.97
N PHE A 188 -19.34 16.48 -6.95
CA PHE A 188 -18.17 16.25 -6.12
C PHE A 188 -18.34 17.03 -4.82
N VAL A 189 -18.43 16.31 -3.70
CA VAL A 189 -18.74 16.90 -2.39
C VAL A 189 -17.46 17.29 -1.69
N PHE A 190 -17.45 18.49 -1.12
CA PHE A 190 -16.31 19.11 -0.45
C PHE A 190 -16.75 20.02 0.70
N PRO A 191 -15.86 20.40 1.66
CA PRO A 191 -14.53 19.87 1.96
C PRO A 191 -14.59 18.53 2.72
N SER A 192 -13.42 17.95 3.02
CA SER A 192 -13.33 16.84 3.98
C SER A 192 -14.04 17.20 5.30
N PRO A 193 -14.77 16.27 5.94
CA PRO A 193 -15.23 16.44 7.32
C PRO A 193 -14.10 16.81 8.30
N LEU A 194 -12.86 16.38 8.01
CA LEU A 194 -11.65 16.65 8.80
C LEU A 194 -10.92 17.95 8.42
N GLY A 195 -11.43 18.72 7.47
CA GLY A 195 -10.89 20.04 7.10
C GLY A 195 -9.76 20.03 6.07
N ASP A 196 -9.39 18.86 5.54
CA ASP A 196 -8.49 18.74 4.39
C ASP A 196 -9.20 19.12 3.08
N GLU A 197 -8.48 19.73 2.15
CA GLU A 197 -8.97 19.94 0.79
C GLU A 197 -8.87 18.62 0.00
N TRP A 198 -10.00 17.94 -0.22
CA TRP A 198 -10.06 16.91 -1.24
C TRP A 198 -9.90 17.55 -2.63
N LEU A 199 -9.01 16.98 -3.46
CA LEU A 199 -8.74 17.45 -4.81
C LEU A 199 -9.21 16.41 -5.84
N ILE A 200 -9.55 16.89 -7.02
CA ILE A 200 -9.80 16.06 -8.20
C ILE A 200 -8.62 16.26 -9.14
N MET A 201 -7.98 15.18 -9.51
CA MET A 201 -6.72 15.25 -10.23
C MET A 201 -6.67 14.31 -11.42
N SER A 202 -5.86 14.71 -12.38
CA SER A 202 -5.61 13.95 -13.60
C SER A 202 -4.16 14.14 -14.02
N ALA A 203 -3.50 13.07 -14.46
CA ALA A 203 -2.22 13.20 -15.12
C ALA A 203 -2.36 13.72 -16.56
N ALA A 204 -3.54 13.56 -17.17
CA ALA A 204 -3.85 14.21 -18.44
C ALA A 204 -3.97 15.73 -18.29
N ASP A 205 -3.68 16.44 -19.38
CA ASP A 205 -3.74 17.90 -19.53
C ASP A 205 -5.16 18.47 -19.69
N SER A 206 -6.15 17.58 -19.72
CA SER A 206 -7.53 17.90 -20.08
C SER A 206 -8.55 16.93 -19.48
N VAL A 207 -9.79 17.40 -19.39
CA VAL A 207 -10.97 16.60 -19.01
C VAL A 207 -11.81 16.36 -20.26
N ASN A 208 -12.26 15.13 -20.45
CA ASN A 208 -13.20 14.78 -21.50
C ASN A 208 -14.63 15.06 -21.03
N MET A 209 -15.17 16.20 -21.48
CA MET A 209 -16.54 16.62 -21.20
C MET A 209 -17.46 16.18 -22.34
N HIS A 210 -18.50 15.41 -22.06
CA HIS A 210 -19.52 15.08 -23.08
C HIS A 210 -20.30 16.33 -23.52
N ALA A 211 -20.65 17.18 -22.56
CA ALA A 211 -21.29 18.48 -22.74
C ALA A 211 -20.99 19.35 -21.49
N GLY A 212 -21.39 20.62 -21.49
CA GLY A 212 -21.16 21.52 -20.34
C GLY A 212 -19.78 22.18 -20.24
N ASP A 213 -19.46 22.61 -19.03
CA ASP A 213 -18.20 23.28 -18.68
C ASP A 213 -17.61 22.76 -17.35
N LEU A 214 -16.45 23.29 -16.96
CA LEU A 214 -15.70 22.85 -15.79
C LEU A 214 -16.31 23.31 -14.45
N THR A 215 -17.48 23.96 -14.44
CA THR A 215 -18.13 24.43 -13.20
C THR A 215 -18.51 23.28 -12.26
N VAL A 216 -18.59 22.05 -12.77
CA VAL A 216 -18.76 20.83 -11.97
C VAL A 216 -17.63 20.61 -10.93
N PHE A 217 -16.47 21.25 -11.12
CA PHE A 217 -15.32 21.20 -10.22
C PHE A 217 -15.11 22.48 -9.41
N GLU A 218 -15.99 23.46 -9.57
CA GLU A 218 -15.96 24.71 -8.82
C GLU A 218 -16.70 24.53 -7.50
N ASP A 219 -16.16 25.14 -6.45
CA ASP A 219 -16.85 25.19 -5.16
C ASP A 219 -18.08 26.10 -5.23
N ASP A 220 -19.14 25.79 -4.48
CA ASP A 220 -20.46 26.45 -4.57
C ASP A 220 -20.50 27.90 -4.02
N GLY A 221 -19.34 28.50 -3.76
CA GLY A 221 -19.23 29.87 -3.30
C GLY A 221 -17.88 30.28 -2.68
N SER A 222 -16.91 29.37 -2.54
CA SER A 222 -15.58 29.75 -2.04
C SER A 222 -14.74 30.40 -3.15
N MET A 223 -14.29 31.63 -2.89
CA MET A 223 -13.30 32.32 -3.73
C MET A 223 -11.95 32.27 -3.02
N TYR A 224 -10.87 32.11 -3.79
CA TYR A 224 -9.54 32.48 -3.31
C TYR A 224 -9.54 33.95 -2.85
N PRO A 225 -8.60 34.38 -1.99
CA PRO A 225 -8.47 35.77 -1.56
C PRO A 225 -8.31 36.80 -2.70
N ASP A 226 -7.99 36.34 -3.91
CA ASP A 226 -7.89 37.15 -5.13
C ASP A 226 -9.21 37.25 -5.94
N GLY A 227 -10.29 36.61 -5.47
CA GLY A 227 -11.61 36.63 -6.08
C GLY A 227 -11.82 35.61 -7.20
N GLN A 228 -10.89 34.68 -7.44
CA GLN A 228 -11.09 33.58 -8.38
C GLN A 228 -11.84 32.41 -7.71
N PRO A 229 -12.77 31.73 -8.40
CA PRO A 229 -13.34 30.48 -7.91
C PRO A 229 -12.23 29.48 -7.63
N GLN A 230 -12.29 28.79 -6.48
CA GLN A 230 -11.37 27.69 -6.24
C GLN A 230 -11.77 26.50 -7.12
N SER A 231 -11.21 26.42 -8.32
CA SER A 231 -11.26 25.15 -9.06
C SER A 231 -10.49 24.12 -8.25
N ARG A 232 -11.13 23.00 -7.92
CA ARG A 232 -10.53 21.88 -7.19
C ARG A 232 -9.90 20.85 -8.12
N LEU A 233 -10.00 21.10 -9.43
CA LEU A 233 -9.36 20.31 -10.47
C LEU A 233 -7.87 20.66 -10.57
N ARG A 234 -7.02 19.64 -10.67
CA ARG A 234 -5.60 19.76 -11.01
C ARG A 234 -5.29 18.82 -12.17
N LEU A 235 -4.88 19.39 -13.29
CA LEU A 235 -4.46 18.65 -14.49
C LEU A 235 -2.93 18.63 -14.57
N ASP A 236 -2.37 17.87 -15.52
CA ASP A 236 -0.91 17.73 -15.70
C ASP A 236 -0.18 17.25 -14.44
N GLN A 237 -0.83 16.42 -13.62
CA GLN A 237 -0.19 15.84 -12.44
C GLN A 237 0.75 14.69 -12.83
N PRO A 238 1.81 14.39 -12.06
CA PRO A 238 2.67 13.24 -12.35
C PRO A 238 1.88 11.92 -12.25
N GLU A 239 2.00 11.03 -13.24
CA GLU A 239 1.39 9.70 -13.16
C GLU A 239 1.75 8.97 -11.87
N VAL A 240 0.75 8.35 -11.24
CA VAL A 240 0.91 7.52 -10.06
C VAL A 240 1.05 6.07 -10.52
N SER A 241 2.18 5.44 -10.23
CA SER A 241 2.37 4.03 -10.58
C SER A 241 1.39 3.14 -9.81
N ILE A 242 0.78 2.18 -10.53
CA ILE A 242 -0.09 1.15 -9.98
C ILE A 242 0.66 -0.16 -9.65
N ASP A 243 1.92 -0.28 -10.06
CA ASP A 243 2.75 -1.47 -9.85
C ASP A 243 2.83 -1.91 -8.37
N PRO A 244 2.92 -0.98 -7.38
CA PRO A 244 2.91 -1.35 -5.96
C PRO A 244 1.69 -2.16 -5.52
N ILE A 245 0.57 -2.08 -6.25
CA ILE A 245 -0.66 -2.81 -5.89
C ILE A 245 -0.55 -4.29 -6.27
N GLN A 246 0.17 -4.63 -7.34
CA GLN A 246 0.42 -6.05 -7.66
C GLN A 246 1.35 -6.69 -6.63
N GLU A 247 2.39 -5.96 -6.20
CA GLU A 247 3.23 -6.42 -5.09
C GLU A 247 2.41 -6.59 -3.81
N PHE A 248 1.47 -5.68 -3.55
CA PHE A 248 0.53 -5.81 -2.44
C PHE A 248 -0.38 -7.04 -2.56
N PHE A 249 -0.84 -7.38 -3.76
CA PHE A 249 -1.57 -8.62 -4.03
C PHE A 249 -0.73 -9.85 -3.65
N ASP A 250 0.50 -9.92 -4.15
CA ASP A 250 1.41 -11.05 -3.93
C ASP A 250 1.81 -11.20 -2.45
N ASP A 251 2.05 -10.07 -1.77
CA ASP A 251 2.35 -10.03 -0.34
C ASP A 251 1.15 -10.49 0.50
N SER A 252 -0.04 -9.95 0.22
CA SER A 252 -1.28 -10.33 0.93
C SER A 252 -1.62 -11.80 0.72
N LYS A 253 -1.43 -12.31 -0.52
CA LYS A 253 -1.55 -13.73 -0.85
C LYS A 253 -0.57 -14.58 -0.05
N SER A 254 0.71 -14.20 -0.02
CA SER A 254 1.75 -14.91 0.72
C SER A 254 1.50 -14.92 2.23
N ALA A 255 1.00 -13.80 2.75
CA ALA A 255 0.65 -13.65 4.16
C ALA A 255 -0.58 -14.49 4.53
N ALA A 256 -1.65 -14.43 3.73
CA ALA A 256 -2.83 -15.27 3.92
C ALA A 256 -2.47 -16.77 3.85
N GLN A 257 -1.56 -17.17 2.97
CA GLN A 257 -1.11 -18.56 2.86
C GLN A 257 -0.20 -19.03 4.02
N SER A 258 0.49 -18.10 4.69
CA SER A 258 1.41 -18.41 5.79
C SER A 258 0.79 -18.24 7.18
N GLY A 259 -0.31 -17.48 7.30
CA GLY A 259 -1.01 -17.21 8.56
C GLY A 259 -1.80 -18.41 9.09
N SER A 260 -2.99 -18.65 8.54
CA SER A 260 -3.89 -19.74 8.94
C SER A 260 -3.98 -20.82 7.85
N PRO A 261 -4.01 -22.12 8.19
CA PRO A 261 -4.36 -23.14 7.20
C PRO A 261 -5.79 -22.97 6.63
N LEU A 262 -6.67 -22.26 7.35
CA LEU A 262 -8.06 -22.01 6.94
C LEU A 262 -8.17 -20.93 5.88
N SER A 263 -7.19 -20.04 5.76
CA SER A 263 -7.20 -18.90 4.86
C SER A 263 -6.74 -19.22 3.43
N ASN A 264 -6.51 -20.49 3.07
CA ASN A 264 -6.15 -20.88 1.71
C ASN A 264 -7.23 -21.78 1.10
N LEU A 265 -8.12 -21.18 0.33
CA LEU A 265 -9.25 -21.86 -0.31
C LEU A 265 -9.01 -22.02 -1.81
N SER A 266 -9.49 -23.13 -2.39
CA SER A 266 -9.40 -23.39 -3.83
C SER A 266 -10.77 -23.73 -4.41
N GLY A 267 -11.08 -23.16 -5.57
CA GLY A 267 -12.40 -23.20 -6.21
C GLY A 267 -13.22 -21.95 -5.91
N ASN A 268 -14.47 -21.95 -6.36
CA ASN A 268 -15.37 -20.80 -6.21
C ASN A 268 -16.16 -20.91 -4.92
N TYR A 269 -16.35 -19.81 -4.19
CA TYR A 269 -17.01 -19.80 -2.88
C TYR A 269 -18.13 -18.78 -2.77
N ASP A 270 -19.19 -19.17 -2.10
CA ASP A 270 -20.20 -18.28 -1.53
C ASP A 270 -19.77 -17.95 -0.09
N MET A 271 -19.68 -16.67 0.28
CA MET A 271 -19.31 -16.19 1.61
C MET A 271 -20.34 -15.19 2.14
N THR A 272 -20.81 -15.41 3.37
CA THR A 272 -21.71 -14.52 4.08
C THR A 272 -21.07 -14.09 5.40
N PHE A 273 -20.88 -12.79 5.56
CA PHE A 273 -20.40 -12.19 6.80
C PHE A 273 -21.56 -11.95 7.78
N HIS A 274 -21.30 -12.15 9.06
CA HIS A 274 -22.27 -11.97 10.14
C HIS A 274 -21.80 -10.93 11.15
N ASP A 275 -22.78 -10.33 11.83
CA ASP A 275 -22.62 -9.30 12.87
C ASP A 275 -21.98 -9.82 14.17
N ASP A 276 -21.64 -11.11 14.24
CA ASP A 276 -20.90 -11.73 15.33
C ASP A 276 -19.42 -12.04 14.96
N GLY A 277 -18.94 -11.47 13.85
CA GLY A 277 -17.59 -11.66 13.33
C GLY A 277 -17.39 -13.01 12.62
N SER A 278 -18.45 -13.81 12.47
CA SER A 278 -18.38 -15.08 11.75
C SER A 278 -18.54 -14.92 10.24
N VAL A 279 -17.88 -15.81 9.51
CA VAL A 279 -17.95 -15.97 8.06
C VAL A 279 -18.49 -17.36 7.77
N VAL A 280 -19.67 -17.44 7.19
CA VAL A 280 -20.23 -18.68 6.64
C VAL A 280 -19.78 -18.80 5.20
N TYR A 281 -19.10 -19.88 4.84
CA TYR A 281 -18.60 -20.08 3.48
C TYR A 281 -18.85 -21.50 2.98
N GLU A 282 -19.21 -21.60 1.70
CA GLU A 282 -19.50 -22.86 1.02
C GLU A 282 -18.85 -22.87 -0.37
N GLN A 283 -18.21 -23.99 -0.73
CA GLN A 283 -17.65 -24.14 -2.07
C GLN A 283 -18.80 -24.35 -3.06
N ARG A 284 -18.94 -23.45 -4.04
CA ARG A 284 -20.02 -23.50 -5.02
C ARG A 284 -19.89 -24.75 -5.90
N GLY A 285 -20.92 -25.61 -5.86
CA GLY A 285 -20.93 -26.90 -6.54
C GLY A 285 -20.12 -28.00 -5.83
N GLY A 286 -19.59 -27.73 -4.64
CA GLY A 286 -18.94 -28.71 -3.78
C GLY A 286 -19.95 -29.69 -3.14
N SER A 287 -19.43 -30.79 -2.61
CA SER A 287 -20.23 -31.77 -1.84
C SER A 287 -20.16 -31.53 -0.32
N GLU A 288 -19.25 -30.68 0.12
CA GLU A 288 -19.16 -30.29 1.53
C GLU A 288 -20.19 -29.20 1.80
N GLY A 289 -20.90 -29.30 2.93
CA GLY A 289 -21.83 -28.25 3.33
C GLY A 289 -21.11 -26.97 3.81
N PRO A 290 -21.88 -25.93 4.16
CA PRO A 290 -21.32 -24.66 4.63
C PRO A 290 -20.47 -24.85 5.88
N LYS A 291 -19.36 -24.12 5.94
CA LYS A 291 -18.46 -24.02 7.09
C LYS A 291 -18.62 -22.64 7.72
N THR A 292 -18.34 -22.56 9.01
CA THR A 292 -18.39 -21.29 9.76
C THR A 292 -17.10 -21.17 10.54
N ASN A 293 -16.40 -20.05 10.36
CA ASN A 293 -15.27 -19.65 11.19
C ASN A 293 -15.36 -18.14 11.43
N THR A 294 -14.70 -17.64 12.46
CA THR A 294 -14.56 -16.20 12.73
C THR A 294 -13.47 -15.58 11.85
N ILE A 295 -13.53 -14.26 11.62
CA ILE A 295 -12.46 -13.51 10.95
C ILE A 295 -11.10 -13.70 11.66
N GLU A 296 -11.10 -13.79 12.99
CA GLU A 296 -9.90 -14.05 13.80
C GLU A 296 -9.29 -15.44 13.51
N GLU A 297 -10.11 -16.47 13.29
CA GLU A 297 -9.62 -17.82 12.95
C GLU A 297 -8.94 -17.89 11.57
N PHE A 298 -9.26 -16.95 10.67
CA PHE A 298 -8.53 -16.75 9.42
C PHE A 298 -7.24 -15.93 9.60
N GLY A 299 -7.01 -15.36 10.78
CA GLY A 299 -5.91 -14.44 11.05
C GLY A 299 -6.14 -13.03 10.48
N GLY A 300 -7.34 -12.71 9.99
CA GLY A 300 -7.64 -11.43 9.35
C GLY A 300 -7.38 -11.39 7.84
N ALA A 301 -7.01 -12.49 7.19
CA ALA A 301 -7.00 -12.57 5.73
C ALA A 301 -7.50 -13.90 5.19
N ILE A 302 -8.16 -13.86 4.04
CA ILE A 302 -8.63 -15.04 3.32
C ILE A 302 -8.11 -14.95 1.89
N TYR A 303 -7.40 -15.98 1.45
CA TYR A 303 -6.99 -16.17 0.07
C TYR A 303 -7.86 -17.22 -0.62
N VAL A 304 -8.39 -16.88 -1.79
CA VAL A 304 -9.19 -17.78 -2.62
C VAL A 304 -8.61 -17.87 -4.03
N ASN A 305 -8.19 -19.07 -4.42
CA ASN A 305 -7.85 -19.41 -5.79
C ASN A 305 -9.12 -19.82 -6.57
N GLY A 306 -9.88 -18.82 -7.00
CA GLY A 306 -11.18 -18.94 -7.70
C GLY A 306 -11.96 -17.63 -7.62
N ASP A 307 -13.26 -17.69 -7.87
CA ASP A 307 -14.19 -16.56 -7.68
C ASP A 307 -14.82 -16.58 -6.27
N VAL A 308 -15.15 -15.42 -5.72
CA VAL A 308 -15.87 -15.32 -4.43
C VAL A 308 -17.12 -14.48 -4.59
N TYR A 309 -18.22 -14.92 -3.98
CA TYR A 309 -19.50 -14.22 -3.93
C TYR A 309 -19.76 -13.80 -2.49
N ILE A 310 -19.80 -12.49 -2.21
CA ILE A 310 -19.86 -11.96 -0.86
C ILE A 310 -21.15 -11.18 -0.57
N SER A 311 -21.56 -11.23 0.70
CA SER A 311 -22.64 -10.44 1.28
C SER A 311 -22.54 -10.41 2.81
N GLY A 312 -23.29 -9.53 3.47
CA GLY A 312 -23.52 -9.58 4.91
C GLY A 312 -22.94 -8.41 5.70
N VAL A 313 -22.64 -8.66 6.96
CA VAL A 313 -22.15 -7.67 7.92
C VAL A 313 -20.75 -8.07 8.38
N VAL A 314 -19.76 -7.20 8.24
CA VAL A 314 -18.37 -7.42 8.64
C VAL A 314 -18.17 -6.83 10.04
N ASP A 315 -17.77 -7.68 10.99
CA ASP A 315 -17.35 -7.32 12.35
C ASP A 315 -15.88 -7.77 12.54
N GLY A 316 -14.96 -6.82 12.47
CA GLY A 316 -13.51 -6.99 12.51
C GLY A 316 -12.75 -6.49 11.27
N ASP A 317 -11.44 -6.78 11.25
CA ASP A 317 -10.53 -6.44 10.16
C ASP A 317 -10.27 -7.64 9.25
N LEU A 318 -10.59 -7.50 7.96
CA LEU A 318 -10.45 -8.56 6.98
C LEU A 318 -9.85 -8.07 5.66
N THR A 319 -8.85 -8.80 5.17
CA THR A 319 -8.37 -8.71 3.78
C THR A 319 -8.76 -9.97 3.00
N LEU A 320 -9.64 -9.81 2.00
CA LEU A 320 -10.04 -10.87 1.09
C LEU A 320 -9.24 -10.75 -0.22
N VAL A 321 -8.35 -11.70 -0.45
CA VAL A 321 -7.49 -11.81 -1.63
C VAL A 321 -8.03 -12.89 -2.55
N VAL A 322 -8.41 -12.53 -3.77
CA VAL A 322 -9.09 -13.44 -4.70
C VAL A 322 -8.35 -13.47 -6.03
N GLU A 323 -8.05 -14.66 -6.54
CA GLU A 323 -7.25 -14.80 -7.78
C GLU A 323 -8.02 -14.38 -9.04
N HIS A 324 -9.36 -14.44 -9.05
CA HIS A 324 -10.18 -14.09 -10.20
C HIS A 324 -11.12 -12.91 -9.91
N GLY A 325 -12.43 -13.14 -9.83
CA GLY A 325 -13.44 -12.12 -9.59
C GLY A 325 -14.04 -12.15 -8.19
N ILE A 326 -14.35 -10.95 -7.66
CA ILE A 326 -15.18 -10.79 -6.46
C ILE A 326 -16.57 -10.33 -6.89
N HIS A 327 -17.57 -11.09 -6.54
CA HIS A 327 -18.98 -10.85 -6.85
C HIS A 327 -19.71 -10.36 -5.61
N ILE A 328 -20.50 -9.31 -5.77
CA ILE A 328 -21.23 -8.67 -4.68
C ILE A 328 -22.71 -9.03 -4.83
N ASP A 329 -23.11 -10.08 -4.12
CA ASP A 329 -24.46 -10.66 -4.20
C ASP A 329 -25.45 -9.96 -3.26
N GLY A 330 -24.94 -9.32 -2.21
CA GLY A 330 -25.69 -8.64 -1.15
C GLY A 330 -25.20 -7.21 -0.91
N ASP A 331 -25.76 -6.59 0.12
CA ASP A 331 -25.04 -5.49 0.78
C ASP A 331 -23.86 -6.08 1.56
N VAL A 332 -22.80 -5.29 1.71
CA VAL A 332 -21.63 -5.60 2.54
C VAL A 332 -21.40 -4.38 3.42
N VAL A 333 -21.73 -4.46 4.70
CA VAL A 333 -21.66 -3.30 5.61
C VAL A 333 -20.81 -3.65 6.82
N TYR A 334 -20.23 -2.63 7.45
CA TYR A 334 -19.57 -2.75 8.76
C TYR A 334 -20.63 -2.86 9.85
N GLU A 335 -20.42 -3.74 10.84
CA GLU A 335 -21.30 -3.84 12.02
C GLU A 335 -21.34 -2.50 12.74
N SER A 336 -20.15 -1.96 13.04
CA SER A 336 -19.96 -0.79 13.89
C SER A 336 -20.53 0.48 13.27
N ALA A 337 -20.84 0.45 11.96
CA ALA A 337 -21.53 1.52 11.25
C ALA A 337 -23.07 1.45 11.44
N GLN A 338 -23.55 1.37 12.70
CA GLN A 338 -24.96 1.12 13.09
C GLN A 338 -26.02 2.14 12.57
N SER A 339 -25.64 3.08 11.70
CA SER A 339 -26.58 3.82 10.86
C SER A 339 -25.97 4.06 9.47
N PRO A 340 -26.21 3.17 8.49
CA PRO A 340 -25.59 3.23 7.17
C PRO A 340 -26.18 4.32 6.27
N ASP A 341 -26.86 5.33 6.81
CA ASP A 341 -27.29 6.51 6.04
C ASP A 341 -26.15 7.56 6.12
N PRO A 342 -25.14 7.48 5.24
CA PRO A 342 -23.86 8.19 5.42
C PRO A 342 -24.03 9.69 5.18
N TRP A 343 -25.19 10.09 4.65
CA TRP A 343 -25.49 11.41 4.15
C TRP A 343 -25.73 12.48 5.22
N THR A 344 -26.00 12.09 6.47
CA THR A 344 -26.47 13.05 7.50
C THR A 344 -25.74 12.98 8.84
N GLY A 345 -24.51 12.45 8.87
CA GLY A 345 -23.65 12.48 10.05
C GLY A 345 -23.72 11.22 10.93
N GLY A 346 -23.96 10.06 10.32
CA GLY A 346 -24.00 8.76 11.01
C GLY A 346 -22.73 7.91 10.89
N PHE A 347 -21.85 8.19 9.91
CA PHE A 347 -20.55 7.53 9.84
C PHE A 347 -19.54 8.36 10.64
N ASP A 348 -19.34 7.98 11.89
CA ASP A 348 -18.28 8.52 12.73
C ASP A 348 -17.08 7.57 12.63
N ALA A 349 -16.07 8.01 11.86
CA ALA A 349 -14.83 7.25 11.65
C ALA A 349 -14.11 6.90 12.96
N ASP A 350 -14.35 7.65 14.05
CA ASP A 350 -13.79 7.36 15.37
C ASP A 350 -14.51 6.22 16.08
N THR A 351 -15.72 5.86 15.64
CA THR A 351 -16.55 4.78 16.24
C THR A 351 -16.55 3.49 15.43
N VAL A 352 -16.22 3.55 14.14
CA VAL A 352 -16.15 2.37 13.28
C VAL A 352 -14.76 1.76 13.42
N ASP A 353 -14.68 0.55 13.96
CA ASP A 353 -13.45 -0.22 14.11
C ASP A 353 -13.26 -1.29 13.03
N ASP A 354 -14.34 -1.67 12.34
CA ASP A 354 -14.32 -2.65 11.23
C ASP A 354 -13.64 -2.11 9.97
N PHE A 355 -13.01 -3.02 9.23
CA PHE A 355 -12.33 -2.70 7.98
C PHE A 355 -12.28 -3.89 7.02
N LEU A 356 -12.80 -3.71 5.79
CA LEU A 356 -12.75 -4.72 4.74
C LEU A 356 -11.87 -4.25 3.58
N THR A 357 -10.89 -5.07 3.20
CA THR A 357 -10.12 -4.92 1.97
C THR A 357 -10.45 -6.02 0.98
N LEU A 358 -10.83 -5.63 -0.24
CA LEU A 358 -11.10 -6.51 -1.37
C LEU A 358 -9.96 -6.35 -2.38
N LEU A 359 -9.23 -7.43 -2.65
CA LEU A 359 -8.03 -7.39 -3.47
C LEU A 359 -8.09 -8.51 -4.51
N THR A 360 -8.07 -8.12 -5.79
CA THR A 360 -8.30 -9.04 -6.90
C THR A 360 -7.60 -8.51 -8.16
N PRO A 361 -7.05 -9.36 -9.04
CA PRO A 361 -6.45 -8.87 -10.27
C PRO A 361 -7.51 -8.48 -11.30
N GLU A 362 -8.63 -9.20 -11.37
CA GLU A 362 -9.56 -9.07 -12.50
C GLU A 362 -10.65 -8.00 -12.32
N TYR A 363 -11.60 -8.21 -11.39
CA TYR A 363 -12.74 -7.32 -11.22
C TYR A 363 -13.47 -7.52 -9.89
N VAL A 364 -14.16 -6.46 -9.47
CA VAL A 364 -15.23 -6.53 -8.47
C VAL A 364 -16.55 -6.22 -9.16
N ARG A 365 -17.52 -7.14 -9.08
CA ARG A 365 -18.76 -7.06 -9.85
C ARG A 365 -19.99 -7.05 -8.95
N LEU A 366 -20.83 -6.03 -9.10
CA LEU A 366 -22.17 -6.04 -8.52
C LEU A 366 -23.06 -7.03 -9.27
N GLU A 367 -23.54 -8.06 -8.60
CA GLU A 367 -24.40 -9.05 -9.22
C GLU A 367 -25.86 -8.60 -9.28
N SER A 368 -26.53 -9.04 -10.36
CA SER A 368 -27.96 -8.80 -10.58
C SER A 368 -28.77 -9.49 -9.51
N GLN A 369 -29.69 -8.77 -8.85
CA GLN A 369 -30.71 -9.45 -8.05
C GLN A 369 -31.75 -10.09 -8.98
N PRO A 370 -31.99 -11.41 -8.89
CA PRO A 370 -33.03 -12.03 -9.70
C PRO A 370 -34.42 -11.57 -9.26
N GLY A 371 -35.12 -10.80 -10.12
CA GLY A 371 -36.56 -10.57 -10.01
C GLY A 371 -37.05 -9.36 -9.20
N SER A 372 -36.15 -8.59 -8.57
CA SER A 372 -36.45 -7.28 -8.00
C SER A 372 -36.07 -6.17 -8.99
N LYS A 373 -36.80 -5.04 -8.98
CA LYS A 373 -36.19 -3.79 -9.45
C LYS A 373 -34.93 -3.64 -8.59
N ALA A 374 -33.77 -3.51 -9.21
CA ALA A 374 -32.52 -3.47 -8.46
C ALA A 374 -32.63 -2.39 -7.39
N ASP A 375 -32.67 -2.82 -6.13
CA ASP A 375 -32.56 -1.90 -5.01
C ASP A 375 -31.13 -1.34 -5.00
N GLY A 376 -30.94 -0.18 -4.38
CA GLY A 376 -29.59 0.33 -4.13
C GLY A 376 -28.74 -0.72 -3.41
N ARG A 377 -27.44 -0.75 -3.67
CA ARG A 377 -26.50 -1.60 -2.95
C ARG A 377 -25.69 -0.74 -2.01
N THR A 378 -25.41 -1.23 -0.81
CA THR A 378 -24.48 -0.59 0.12
C THR A 378 -23.27 -1.47 0.33
N MET A 379 -22.09 -0.87 0.19
CA MET A 379 -20.81 -1.55 0.32
C MET A 379 -19.88 -0.70 1.17
N HIS A 380 -19.29 -1.31 2.20
CA HIS A 380 -18.21 -0.74 2.99
C HIS A 380 -16.94 -1.54 2.71
N ALA A 381 -16.03 -0.99 1.91
CA ALA A 381 -14.81 -1.70 1.52
C ALA A 381 -13.75 -0.80 0.87
N SER A 382 -12.49 -1.14 1.10
CA SER A 382 -11.36 -0.72 0.27
C SER A 382 -11.22 -1.70 -0.90
N ILE A 383 -11.37 -1.23 -2.14
CA ILE A 383 -11.34 -2.07 -3.34
C ILE A 383 -10.06 -1.86 -4.13
N TYR A 384 -9.39 -2.95 -4.47
CA TYR A 384 -8.19 -3.00 -5.30
C TYR A 384 -8.39 -3.96 -6.48
N VAL A 385 -8.26 -3.42 -7.69
CA VAL A 385 -8.24 -4.20 -8.93
C VAL A 385 -6.94 -3.95 -9.68
N THR A 386 -6.05 -4.93 -9.70
CA THR A 386 -4.62 -4.69 -10.01
C THR A 386 -4.26 -4.81 -11.49
N GLU A 387 -4.99 -5.61 -12.27
CA GLU A 387 -4.64 -5.90 -13.65
C GLU A 387 -5.58 -5.25 -14.65
N ASP A 388 -5.05 -5.07 -15.87
CA ASP A 388 -5.87 -4.78 -17.03
C ASP A 388 -6.52 -6.07 -17.52
N ASN A 389 -7.77 -6.33 -17.13
CA ASN A 389 -8.53 -7.42 -17.71
C ASN A 389 -9.23 -6.95 -19.01
N PRO A 390 -8.83 -7.45 -20.19
CA PRO A 390 -9.48 -7.10 -21.46
C PRO A 390 -10.82 -7.85 -21.66
N GLY A 391 -11.25 -8.66 -20.70
CA GLY A 391 -12.52 -9.37 -20.74
C GLY A 391 -13.76 -8.47 -20.62
N ASP A 392 -14.92 -9.11 -20.55
CA ASP A 392 -16.22 -8.41 -20.43
C ASP A 392 -16.38 -7.65 -19.10
N TYR A 393 -15.54 -7.97 -18.10
CA TYR A 393 -15.54 -7.37 -16.77
C TYR A 393 -14.14 -6.91 -16.39
N TYR A 394 -14.07 -5.72 -15.81
CA TYR A 394 -12.84 -5.04 -15.38
C TYR A 394 -13.18 -4.02 -14.31
N GLY A 395 -12.23 -3.77 -13.40
CA GLY A 395 -12.39 -2.80 -12.32
C GLY A 395 -13.60 -3.08 -11.44
N LEU A 396 -14.18 -2.03 -10.86
CA LEU A 396 -15.49 -2.09 -10.19
C LEU A 396 -16.63 -1.91 -11.21
N CYS A 397 -17.35 -2.99 -11.50
CA CYS A 397 -18.40 -3.02 -12.53
C CYS A 397 -19.73 -3.60 -12.01
N ALA A 398 -20.77 -3.55 -12.82
CA ALA A 398 -22.08 -4.12 -12.48
C ALA A 398 -22.59 -5.06 -13.57
N ALA A 399 -23.22 -6.17 -13.19
CA ALA A 399 -23.83 -7.12 -14.11
C ALA A 399 -24.91 -6.50 -15.02
N ASP A 400 -25.67 -5.53 -14.49
CA ASP A 400 -26.77 -4.83 -15.17
C ASP A 400 -26.37 -3.45 -15.70
N TRP A 401 -25.08 -3.20 -15.94
CA TRP A 401 -24.58 -1.89 -16.39
C TRP A 401 -25.28 -1.36 -17.65
N ASP A 402 -25.76 -2.25 -18.52
CA ASP A 402 -26.42 -1.95 -19.79
C ASP A 402 -27.95 -2.09 -19.75
N ARG A 403 -28.54 -2.38 -18.58
CA ARG A 403 -30.00 -2.56 -18.42
C ARG A 403 -30.64 -1.35 -17.77
N ASN A 404 -31.86 -1.00 -18.19
CA ASN A 404 -32.64 0.00 -17.49
C ASN A 404 -33.24 -0.62 -16.24
N ILE A 405 -32.53 -0.47 -15.13
CA ILE A 405 -32.91 -0.96 -13.82
C ILE A 405 -33.49 0.13 -12.92
N GLY A 406 -33.80 1.31 -13.46
CA GLY A 406 -34.33 2.44 -12.68
C GLY A 406 -33.26 3.27 -11.96
N LYS A 407 -31.99 3.12 -12.34
CA LYS A 407 -30.83 3.85 -11.80
C LYS A 407 -30.69 3.81 -10.28
N PRO A 408 -30.72 2.63 -9.64
CA PRO A 408 -30.35 2.52 -8.24
C PRO A 408 -28.93 3.02 -8.02
N LYS A 409 -28.63 3.46 -6.81
CA LYS A 409 -27.28 3.91 -6.45
C LYS A 409 -26.49 2.78 -5.81
N LEU A 410 -25.23 2.63 -6.19
CA LEU A 410 -24.23 1.96 -5.35
C LEU A 410 -23.74 2.98 -4.32
N ASN A 411 -24.09 2.76 -3.05
CA ASN A 411 -23.56 3.47 -1.90
C ASN A 411 -22.25 2.79 -1.48
N LEU A 412 -21.12 3.34 -1.89
CA LEU A 412 -19.81 2.84 -1.50
C LEU A 412 -19.21 3.75 -0.45
N PHE A 413 -18.93 3.21 0.73
CA PHE A 413 -18.11 3.84 1.75
C PHE A 413 -16.75 3.14 1.78
N GLY A 414 -15.69 3.86 1.42
CA GLY A 414 -14.36 3.28 1.29
C GLY A 414 -13.51 3.95 0.22
N GLY A 415 -12.97 3.18 -0.70
CA GLY A 415 -12.19 3.69 -1.82
C GLY A 415 -12.03 2.65 -2.91
N VAL A 416 -11.77 3.09 -4.14
CA VAL A 416 -11.55 2.20 -5.29
C VAL A 416 -10.27 2.57 -5.98
N THR A 417 -9.31 1.66 -5.96
CA THR A 417 -8.09 1.76 -6.76
C THR A 417 -8.10 0.65 -7.80
N GLN A 418 -8.16 1.01 -9.07
CA GLN A 418 -8.32 0.05 -10.17
C GLN A 418 -7.40 0.38 -11.34
N TYR A 419 -6.90 -0.64 -12.02
CA TYR A 419 -6.13 -0.45 -13.25
C TYR A 419 -7.03 0.17 -14.33
N ARG A 420 -8.08 -0.53 -14.73
CA ARG A 420 -9.10 -0.01 -15.65
C ARG A 420 -10.36 0.34 -14.90
N ARG A 421 -10.93 1.51 -15.17
CA ARG A 421 -12.20 1.93 -14.57
C ARG A 421 -13.35 1.03 -15.02
N GLY A 422 -14.01 0.36 -14.09
CA GLY A 422 -15.15 -0.50 -14.39
C GLY A 422 -16.45 0.24 -14.72
N LEU A 423 -17.31 -0.41 -15.51
CA LEU A 423 -18.63 0.09 -15.90
C LEU A 423 -19.70 -0.27 -14.86
N LEU A 424 -20.16 0.72 -14.10
CA LEU A 424 -21.37 0.60 -13.26
C LEU A 424 -22.64 0.96 -14.02
N ALA A 425 -22.52 1.84 -15.00
CA ALA A 425 -23.61 2.30 -15.85
C ALA A 425 -23.09 2.57 -17.25
N ARG A 426 -23.89 2.21 -18.25
CA ARG A 426 -23.63 2.56 -19.64
C ARG A 426 -23.76 4.07 -19.81
N PRO A 427 -22.81 4.75 -20.48
CA PRO A 427 -23.02 6.12 -20.88
C PRO A 427 -24.25 6.22 -21.79
N PRO A 428 -25.10 7.22 -21.60
CA PRO A 428 -26.35 7.27 -22.33
C PRO A 428 -26.08 7.35 -23.84
N ASN A 429 -26.62 6.41 -24.63
CA ASN A 429 -26.51 6.49 -26.09
C ASN A 429 -27.32 7.71 -26.57
N VAL A 430 -26.65 8.77 -27.01
CA VAL A 430 -27.32 9.85 -27.73
C VAL A 430 -27.71 9.30 -29.11
N THR A 431 -28.93 8.76 -29.23
CA THR A 431 -29.47 8.44 -30.55
C THR A 431 -29.71 9.74 -31.32
N ALA A 432 -29.46 9.72 -32.64
CA ALA A 432 -29.69 10.88 -33.52
C ALA A 432 -31.13 11.46 -33.48
N SER A 433 -32.06 10.77 -32.82
CA SER A 433 -33.45 11.17 -32.60
C SER A 433 -33.69 12.12 -31.42
N GLY A 434 -32.67 12.45 -30.60
CA GLY A 434 -32.82 13.38 -29.48
C GLY A 434 -33.76 12.90 -28.36
N THR A 435 -34.08 11.61 -28.32
CA THR A 435 -34.83 11.00 -27.23
C THR A 435 -33.96 10.96 -25.98
N SER A 436 -34.44 11.58 -24.90
CA SER A 436 -33.80 11.59 -23.58
C SER A 436 -33.29 10.20 -23.26
N PRO A 437 -31.99 10.02 -23.11
CA PRO A 437 -31.45 8.70 -22.91
C PRO A 437 -31.90 8.19 -21.54
N GLN A 438 -32.45 6.98 -21.52
CA GLN A 438 -32.88 6.37 -20.28
C GLN A 438 -31.64 5.99 -19.46
N PRO A 439 -31.70 6.11 -18.12
CA PRO A 439 -30.57 5.72 -17.31
C PRO A 439 -30.43 4.19 -17.31
N PHE A 440 -29.22 3.72 -17.62
CA PHE A 440 -28.85 2.32 -17.60
C PHE A 440 -27.88 2.08 -16.42
N GLY A 441 -27.94 0.90 -15.81
CA GLY A 441 -27.06 0.51 -14.71
C GLY A 441 -27.24 1.31 -13.42
N TYR A 442 -26.17 1.38 -12.64
CA TYR A 442 -26.13 1.98 -11.30
C TYR A 442 -25.58 3.41 -11.32
N GLY A 443 -26.26 4.32 -10.62
CA GLY A 443 -25.67 5.59 -10.23
C GLY A 443 -24.61 5.38 -9.14
N LYS A 444 -23.66 6.30 -9.04
CA LYS A 444 -22.58 6.24 -8.04
C LYS A 444 -22.93 7.10 -6.85
N ASN A 445 -22.65 6.57 -5.66
CA ASN A 445 -22.74 7.31 -4.43
C ASN A 445 -21.58 6.95 -3.51
N PHE A 446 -20.46 7.61 -3.73
CA PHE A 446 -19.14 7.20 -3.27
C PHE A 446 -18.67 8.14 -2.16
N PHE A 447 -18.27 7.60 -1.02
CA PHE A 447 -17.78 8.33 0.14
C PHE A 447 -16.45 7.77 0.59
N TYR A 448 -15.47 8.64 0.71
CA TYR A 448 -14.13 8.25 1.10
C TYR A 448 -14.09 7.88 2.58
N ASP A 449 -13.59 6.69 2.88
CA ASP A 449 -13.23 6.31 4.24
C ASP A 449 -11.85 6.90 4.56
N GLU A 450 -11.83 7.98 5.32
CA GLU A 450 -10.60 8.71 5.63
C GLU A 450 -9.62 7.90 6.48
N ARG A 451 -10.09 6.84 7.16
CA ARG A 451 -9.22 5.89 7.84
C ARG A 451 -8.26 5.23 6.85
N MET A 452 -8.64 5.07 5.58
CA MET A 452 -7.78 4.47 4.55
C MET A 452 -6.51 5.28 4.25
N ALA A 453 -6.46 6.55 4.65
CA ALA A 453 -5.27 7.39 4.53
C ALA A 453 -4.20 7.07 5.59
N SER A 454 -4.57 6.43 6.70
CA SER A 454 -3.64 6.08 7.80
C SER A 454 -3.75 4.62 8.25
N ARG A 455 -4.73 3.86 7.76
CA ARG A 455 -4.95 2.46 8.09
C ARG A 455 -5.05 1.67 6.80
N ALA A 456 -4.26 0.62 6.74
CA ALA A 456 -4.34 -0.35 5.66
C ALA A 456 -4.99 -1.64 6.20
N GLY A 457 -5.55 -2.46 5.31
CA GLY A 457 -6.14 -3.73 5.72
C GLY A 457 -5.09 -4.70 6.32
N PRO A 458 -5.53 -5.75 7.01
CA PRO A 458 -4.64 -6.83 7.42
C PRO A 458 -3.68 -7.29 6.33
N TYR A 459 -2.43 -7.47 6.71
CA TYR A 459 -1.32 -8.00 5.92
C TYR A 459 -0.80 -7.11 4.80
N THR A 460 -0.99 -5.80 4.91
CA THR A 460 -0.29 -4.82 4.07
C THR A 460 1.17 -4.64 4.50
N SER A 461 2.11 -4.82 3.57
CA SER A 461 3.55 -4.62 3.81
C SER A 461 4.01 -3.17 3.59
N TYR A 462 5.03 -2.76 4.35
CA TYR A 462 5.85 -1.58 4.05
C TYR A 462 6.77 -1.83 2.85
N LEU A 463 6.79 -0.90 1.91
CA LEU A 463 7.70 -0.91 0.75
C LEU A 463 8.96 -0.13 1.09
N VAL A 464 10.12 -0.76 0.93
CA VAL A 464 11.41 -0.10 1.14
C VAL A 464 11.90 0.43 -0.20
N SER A 465 11.92 1.75 -0.38
CA SER A 465 12.22 2.40 -1.66
C SER A 465 13.72 2.59 -1.94
N GLY A 466 14.60 2.29 -0.98
CA GLY A 466 16.05 2.22 -1.24
C GLY A 466 16.92 2.10 0.02
N TRP A 467 18.22 1.81 -0.20
CA TRP A 467 19.24 1.72 0.85
C TRP A 467 20.36 2.71 0.59
N GLU A 468 20.70 3.54 1.58
CA GLU A 468 21.89 4.38 1.56
C GLU A 468 22.77 4.06 2.78
N TYR A 469 24.07 3.94 2.55
CA TYR A 469 25.05 3.62 3.59
C TYR A 469 25.96 4.84 3.79
N ARG A 470 26.12 5.30 5.04
CA ARG A 470 27.00 6.42 5.38
C ARG A 470 28.12 6.03 6.34
#